data_AF-A0A920EK66-F1
#
_entry.id   AF-A0A920EK66-F1
#
_cell.length_a   1.000
_cell.length_b   1.000
_cell.length_c   1.000
_cell.angle_alpha   90.00
_cell.angle_beta   90.00
_cell.angle_gamma   90.00
#
_symmetry.space_group_name_H-M   'P 1'
#
loop_
_entity.id
_entity.type
_entity.pdbx_description
1 polymer ?
#
loop_
_entity_poly.entity_id
_entity_poly.type
_entity_poly.pdbx_seq_one_letter_code
_entity_poly.pdbx_strand_id
1 'polypeptide(L)'
;MGIFSEKITKEGAISGMLTGLIFTFSYIVYFKFVFPEHNSHDYWLFGISPEGIGLIGMILNFFVAKVISNYSKKPPESVISLIKSLRNP
;
A
#
# COMPACT_ATOMS: atom_id res chain seq x y z
N MET A 1 10.22 -0.91 -0.07
CA MET A 1 10.40 -2.19 -0.81
C MET A 1 11.26 -2.05 -2.07
N GLY A 2 11.20 -0.95 -2.84
CA GLY A 2 11.97 -0.82 -4.09
C GLY A 2 13.51 -0.92 -3.94
N ILE A 3 14.07 -0.46 -2.83
CA ILE A 3 15.52 -0.57 -2.53
C ILE A 3 15.91 -1.96 -2.00
N PHE A 4 14.93 -2.75 -1.53
CA PHE A 4 15.14 -4.04 -0.85
C PHE A 4 14.59 -5.24 -1.63
N SER A 5 13.95 -5.03 -2.79
CA SER A 5 13.34 -6.09 -3.58
C SER A 5 13.51 -5.83 -5.07
N GLU A 6 14.32 -6.67 -5.72
CA GLU A 6 14.58 -6.64 -7.16
C GLU A 6 13.36 -7.09 -8.00
N LYS A 7 12.28 -7.53 -7.36
CA LYS A 7 11.10 -8.12 -8.01
C LYS A 7 9.88 -7.20 -8.05
N ILE A 8 9.92 -6.05 -7.37
CA ILE A 8 8.80 -5.10 -7.40
C ILE A 8 8.88 -4.26 -8.69
N THR A 9 7.78 -4.28 -9.43
CA THR A 9 7.63 -3.53 -10.69
C THR A 9 7.06 -2.14 -10.41
N LYS A 10 7.24 -1.20 -11.33
CA LYS A 10 6.68 0.15 -11.21
C LYS A 10 5.16 0.12 -11.12
N GLU A 11 4.53 -0.71 -11.96
CA GLU A 11 3.08 -0.88 -12.04
C GLU A 11 2.54 -1.46 -10.72
N GLY A 12 3.24 -2.44 -10.15
CA GLY A 12 2.89 -3.01 -8.85
C GLY A 12 3.02 -1.99 -7.72
N ALA A 13 4.11 -1.24 -7.67
CA ALA A 13 4.30 -0.20 -6.66
C ALA A 13 3.20 0.88 -6.72
N ILE A 14 2.85 1.35 -7.92
CA ILE A 14 1.79 2.34 -8.12
C ILE A 14 0.43 1.76 -7.71
N SER A 15 0.11 0.53 -8.13
CA SER A 15 -1.16 -0.13 -7.82
C SER A 15 -1.33 -0.35 -6.31
N GLY A 16 -0.25 -0.75 -5.61
CA GLY A 16 -0.23 -0.87 -4.16
C GLY A 16 -0.44 0.47 -3.46
N MET A 17 0.26 1.52 -3.89
CA MET A 17 0.09 2.88 -3.35
C MET A 17 -1.33 3.40 -3.52
N LEU A 18 -1.90 3.29 -4.71
CA LEU A 18 -3.28 3.69 -4.95
C LEU A 18 -4.25 2.91 -4.07
N THR A 19 -4.12 1.58 -4.00
CA THR A 19 -5.03 0.77 -3.20
C THR A 19 -4.95 1.11 -1.71
N GLY A 20 -3.75 1.22 -1.15
CA GLY A 20 -3.57 1.53 0.27
C GLY A 20 -4.03 2.94 0.64
N LEU A 21 -3.73 3.93 -0.21
CA LEU A 21 -4.15 5.31 0.02
C LEU A 21 -5.65 5.48 -0.13
N ILE A 22 -6.25 4.93 -1.20
CA ILE A 22 -7.70 5.00 -1.41
C ILE A 22 -8.41 4.31 -0.25
N PHE A 23 -8.01 3.10 0.13
CA PHE A 23 -8.61 2.39 1.26
C PHE A 23 -8.56 3.20 2.57
N THR A 24 -7.38 3.71 2.92
CA THR A 24 -7.19 4.49 4.16
C THR A 24 -8.00 5.78 4.12
N PHE A 25 -7.96 6.50 2.99
CA PHE A 25 -8.68 7.76 2.83
C PHE A 25 -10.19 7.56 2.84
N SER A 26 -10.71 6.57 2.09
CA SER A 26 -12.13 6.23 2.08
C SER A 26 -12.65 5.87 3.46
N TYR A 27 -11.87 5.11 4.25
CA TYR A 27 -12.24 4.75 5.60
C TYR A 27 -12.32 5.98 6.52
N ILE A 28 -11.30 6.85 6.48
CA ILE A 28 -11.30 8.10 7.26
C ILE A 28 -12.49 8.99 6.86
N VAL A 29 -12.73 9.16 5.56
CA VAL A 29 -13.83 10.00 5.06
C VAL A 29 -15.18 9.45 5.49
N TYR A 30 -15.38 8.13 5.39
CA TYR A 30 -16.63 7.48 5.77
C TYR A 30 -16.98 7.74 7.24
N PHE A 31 -16.05 7.49 8.16
CA PHE A 31 -16.30 7.61 9.60
C PHE A 31 -16.23 9.06 10.13
N LYS A 32 -15.43 9.94 9.51
CA LYS A 32 -15.27 11.33 10.02
C LYS A 32 -16.17 12.35 9.34
N PHE A 33 -16.56 12.14 8.09
CA PHE A 33 -17.29 13.14 7.30
C PHE A 33 -18.69 12.68 6.88
N VAL A 34 -18.86 11.41 6.47
CA VAL A 34 -20.16 10.93 5.96
C VAL A 34 -21.08 10.50 7.10
N PHE A 35 -20.57 9.68 8.02
CA PHE A 35 -21.34 9.16 9.15
C PHE A 35 -20.59 9.35 10.48
N PRO A 36 -20.40 10.60 10.95
CA PRO A 36 -19.74 10.87 12.22
C PRO A 36 -20.45 10.21 13.42
N GLU A 37 -21.76 9.96 13.32
CA GLU A 37 -22.53 9.26 14.36
C GLU A 37 -22.18 7.77 14.47
N HIS A 38 -21.60 7.18 13.42
CA HIS A 38 -21.11 5.80 13.41
C HIS A 38 -19.62 5.72 13.81
N ASN A 39 -19.01 6.82 14.27
CA ASN A 39 -17.66 6.81 14.81
C ASN A 39 -17.62 6.23 16.24
N SER A 40 -18.18 5.05 16.41
CA SER A 40 -18.18 4.26 17.66
C SER A 40 -17.46 2.94 17.42
N HIS A 41 -16.91 2.38 18.49
CA HIS A 41 -16.14 1.14 18.50
C HIS A 41 -16.89 -0.05 17.87
N ASP A 42 -18.23 0.00 17.90
CA ASP A 42 -19.12 -1.05 17.38
C ASP A 42 -19.15 -1.14 15.85
N TYR A 43 -18.85 -0.04 15.15
CA TYR A 43 -18.92 0.03 13.68
C TYR A 43 -17.56 -0.02 13.01
N TRP A 44 -16.48 0.06 13.79
CA TRP A 44 -15.11 0.02 13.26
C TRP A 44 -14.76 -1.40 12.77
N LEU A 45 -14.12 -1.46 11.60
CA LEU A 45 -13.53 -2.69 11.07
C LEU A 45 -12.48 -3.21 12.06
N PHE A 46 -12.72 -4.40 12.61
CA PHE A 46 -11.87 -5.05 13.62
C PHE A 46 -11.66 -4.20 14.89
N GLY A 47 -12.54 -3.23 15.18
CA GLY A 47 -12.36 -2.30 16.30
C GLY A 47 -11.21 -1.31 16.10
N ILE A 48 -10.72 -1.13 14.87
CA ILE A 48 -9.61 -0.22 14.57
C ILE A 48 -10.17 1.17 14.25
N SER A 49 -9.71 2.16 15.02
CA SER A 49 -10.12 3.54 14.80
C SER A 49 -9.71 4.03 13.40
N PRO A 50 -10.43 5.00 12.82
CA PRO A 50 -10.11 5.57 11.52
C PRO A 50 -8.68 6.11 11.41
N GLU A 51 -8.10 6.59 12.51
CA GLU A 51 -6.72 7.06 12.57
C GLU A 51 -5.70 5.90 12.50
N GLY A 52 -6.07 4.72 13.01
CA GLY A 52 -5.19 3.54 13.08
C GLY A 52 -5.27 2.61 11.87
N ILE A 53 -6.28 2.77 11.00
CA ILE A 53 -6.53 1.87 9.85
C ILE A 53 -5.39 1.85 8.82
N GLY A 54 -4.52 2.86 8.86
CA GLY A 54 -3.36 2.98 7.95
C GLY A 54 -2.45 1.76 7.98
N LEU A 55 -2.34 1.04 9.10
CA LEU A 55 -1.57 -0.21 9.17
C LEU A 55 -2.17 -1.31 8.26
N ILE A 56 -3.50 -1.44 8.26
CA ILE A 56 -4.22 -2.35 7.36
C ILE A 56 -4.06 -1.90 5.90
N GLY A 57 -4.15 -0.58 5.66
CA GLY A 57 -3.89 0.00 4.35
C GLY A 57 -2.49 -0.28 3.82
N MET A 58 -1.47 -0.26 4.69
CA MET A 58 -0.10 -0.63 4.33
C MET A 58 0.04 -2.12 4.02
N ILE A 59 -0.59 -3.00 4.78
CA ILE A 59 -0.58 -4.45 4.49
C ILE A 59 -1.22 -4.71 3.12
N LEU A 60 -2.38 -4.10 2.86
CA LEU A 60 -3.06 -4.16 1.56
C LEU A 60 -2.17 -3.63 0.43
N ASN A 61 -1.53 -2.48 0.64
CA ASN A 61 -0.58 -1.90 -0.32
C ASN A 61 0.50 -2.90 -0.72
N PHE A 62 1.17 -3.50 0.27
CA PHE A 62 2.25 -4.45 0.01
C PHE A 62 1.76 -5.74 -0.65
N PHE A 63 0.59 -6.23 -0.23
CA PHE A 63 -0.04 -7.39 -0.85
C PHE A 63 -0.34 -7.14 -2.32
N VAL A 64 -1.04 -6.05 -2.64
CA VAL A 64 -1.38 -5.68 -4.02
C VAL A 64 -0.13 -5.41 -4.84
N ALA A 65 0.85 -4.68 -4.28
CA ALA A 65 2.09 -4.40 -4.97
C ALA A 65 2.84 -5.67 -5.35
N LYS A 66 2.86 -6.68 -4.47
CA LYS A 66 3.48 -7.98 -4.74
C LYS A 66 2.70 -8.79 -5.78
N VAL A 67 1.38 -8.84 -5.66
CA VAL A 67 0.50 -9.56 -6.60
C VAL A 67 0.64 -8.98 -8.00
N ILE A 68 0.45 -7.66 -8.16
CA ILE A 68 0.55 -7.00 -9.46
C ILE A 68 1.97 -7.08 -10.01
N SER A 69 3.01 -6.97 -9.18
CA SER A 69 4.39 -7.14 -9.64
C SER A 69 4.69 -8.54 -10.18
N ASN A 70 4.02 -9.58 -9.69
CA ASN A 70 4.18 -10.93 -10.24
C ASN A 70 3.54 -11.09 -11.62
N TYR A 71 2.49 -10.32 -11.92
CA TYR A 71 1.79 -10.34 -13.22
C TYR A 71 2.32 -9.30 -14.21
N SER A 72 3.08 -8.31 -13.74
CA SER A 72 3.64 -7.25 -14.57
C SER A 72 4.99 -7.64 -15.19
N LYS A 73 5.44 -6.83 -16.17
CA LYS A 73 6.73 -7.04 -16.85
C LYS A 73 7.88 -6.90 -15.86
N LYS A 74 8.91 -7.73 -16.04
CA LYS A 74 10.13 -7.68 -15.22
C LYS A 74 10.71 -6.25 -15.21
N PRO A 75 11.24 -5.77 -14.07
CA PRO A 75 11.86 -4.45 -14.00
C PRO A 75 13.01 -4.32 -15.02
N PRO A 76 13.20 -3.14 -15.65
CA PRO A 76 14.29 -2.92 -16.59
C PRO A 76 15.67 -3.17 -15.96
N GLU A 77 16.62 -3.69 -16.74
CA GLU A 77 17.98 -3.97 -16.26
C GLU A 77 18.69 -2.73 -15.70
N SER A 78 18.42 -1.54 -16.25
CA SER A 78 18.95 -0.27 -15.74
C SER A 78 18.51 0.06 -14.31
N VAL A 79 17.31 -0.38 -13.91
CA VAL A 79 16.80 -0.21 -12.54
C VAL A 79 17.48 -1.23 -11.62
N ILE A 80 17.68 -2.46 -12.10
CA ILE A 80 18.35 -3.52 -11.34
C ILE A 80 19.82 -3.18 -11.10
N SER A 81 20.52 -2.64 -12.11
CA SER A 81 21.91 -2.22 -11.98
C SER A 81 22.06 -1.05 -11.00
N LEU A 82 21.13 -0.09 -11.01
CA LEU A 82 21.09 1.00 -10.03
C LEU A 82 20.86 0.46 -8.61
N ILE A 83 19.95 -0.50 -8.41
CA ILE A 83 19.72 -1.12 -7.10
C ILE A 83 20.99 -1.86 -6.63
N LYS A 84 21.68 -2.56 -7.54
CA LYS A 84 22.95 -3.25 -7.24
C LYS A 84 24.06 -2.27 -6.85
N SER A 85 24.20 -1.14 -7.55
CA SER A 85 25.19 -0.11 -7.20
C SER A 85 24.86 0.60 -5.88
N LEU A 86 23.57 0.70 -5.51
CA LEU A 86 23.16 1.23 -4.21
C LEU A 86 23.35 0.23 -3.06
N ARG A 87 23.34 -1.08 -3.35
CA ARG A 87 23.56 -2.15 -2.35
C ARG A 87 25.02 -2.50 -2.11
N ASN A 88 25.91 -2.16 -3.05
CA ASN A 88 27.35 -2.35 -2.91
C ASN A 88 27.99 -0.98 -2.64
N PRO A 89 28.54 -0.72 -1.44
CA PRO A 89 29.21 0.54 -1.13
C PRO A 89 30.49 0.76 -1.95
#